data_AF-A0A956D509-F1
#
_entry.id   AF-A0A956D509-F1
#
_cell.length_a   1.000
_cell.length_b   1.000
_cell.length_c   1.000
_cell.angle_alpha   90.00
_cell.angle_beta   90.00
_cell.angle_gamma   90.00
#
_symmetry.space_group_name_H-M   'P 1'
#
loop_
_entity.id
_entity.type
_entity.pdbx_description
1 polymer ?
#
loop_
_entity_poly.entity_id
_entity_poly.type
_entity_poly.pdbx_seq_one_letter_code
_entity_poly.pdbx_strand_id
1 'polypeptide(L)'
;EQREKERTGIGSLKIKYTKVFGYYIEITRSNLHLVPDDYRRKQTIANGERFVTEELAELQEKILSADERSKALEQRLFDDLRARVASESFRLRSLAASLAELDVHAALAELAHRHGYVRPDVDESLALELKEARHPIVEQLGSGSFVPNDVRLDSEGEATPRLMVITGPNMAGKSTVMRQVALAAILAQAGSFVPATEARLGVVDRVFTRVGA
;
A
#
# COMPACT_ATOMS: atom_id res chain seq x y z
N GLU A 1 38.00 -29.59 -10.64
CA GLU A 1 37.73 -29.95 -12.04
C GLU A 1 39.01 -30.01 -12.87
N GLN A 2 39.75 -28.91 -13.04
CA GLN A 2 40.97 -28.87 -13.85
C GLN A 2 42.01 -29.94 -13.46
N ARG A 3 42.26 -30.10 -12.15
CA ARG A 3 43.13 -31.14 -11.61
C ARG A 3 42.70 -32.56 -12.01
N GLU A 4 41.40 -32.85 -12.00
CA GLU A 4 40.89 -34.17 -12.39
C GLU A 4 40.94 -34.39 -13.91
N LYS A 5 40.73 -33.35 -14.71
CA LYS A 5 40.92 -33.39 -16.17
C LYS A 5 42.36 -33.73 -16.54
N GLU A 6 43.32 -33.08 -15.89
CA GLU A 6 44.76 -33.31 -16.09
C GLU A 6 45.17 -34.71 -15.60
N ARG A 7 44.67 -35.15 -14.43
CA ARG A 7 44.97 -36.47 -13.85
C ARG A 7 44.45 -37.63 -14.70
N THR A 8 43.25 -37.51 -15.25
CA THR A 8 42.56 -38.60 -15.95
C THR A 8 42.71 -38.54 -17.48
N GLY A 9 43.16 -37.40 -18.03
CA GLY A 9 43.16 -37.14 -19.47
C GLY A 9 41.76 -36.93 -20.07
N ILE A 10 40.70 -36.91 -19.24
CA ILE A 10 39.31 -36.80 -19.68
C ILE A 10 38.93 -35.32 -19.83
N GLY A 11 39.16 -34.74 -21.01
CA GLY A 11 38.81 -33.33 -21.29
C GLY A 11 37.31 -33.01 -21.15
N SER A 12 36.43 -34.01 -21.32
CA SER A 12 34.97 -33.86 -21.21
C SER A 12 34.43 -33.94 -19.78
N LEU A 13 35.27 -34.23 -18.78
CA LEU A 13 34.89 -34.35 -17.38
C LEU A 13 34.28 -33.04 -16.86
N LYS A 14 33.13 -33.11 -16.18
CA LYS A 14 32.52 -31.94 -15.55
C LYS A 14 32.07 -32.24 -14.13
N ILE A 15 32.35 -31.33 -13.20
CA ILE A 15 31.75 -31.36 -11.87
C ILE A 15 30.39 -30.67 -11.97
N LYS A 16 29.32 -31.35 -11.57
CA LYS A 16 27.95 -30.83 -11.58
C LYS A 16 27.30 -31.04 -10.22
N TYR A 17 26.23 -30.29 -9.97
CA TYR A 17 25.44 -30.39 -8.75
C TYR A 17 23.97 -30.69 -9.08
N THR A 18 23.34 -31.57 -8.30
CA THR A 18 21.89 -31.76 -8.28
C THR A 18 21.40 -31.85 -6.85
N LYS A 19 20.15 -31.41 -6.59
CA LYS A 19 19.55 -31.51 -5.24
C LYS A 19 19.45 -32.95 -4.70
N VAL A 20 19.33 -33.94 -5.58
CA VAL A 20 19.15 -35.36 -5.19
C VAL A 20 20.48 -36.05 -4.88
N PHE A 21 21.53 -35.78 -5.66
CA PHE A 21 22.81 -36.51 -5.57
C PHE A 21 23.97 -35.67 -5.06
N GLY A 22 23.76 -34.37 -4.85
CA GLY A 22 24.80 -33.42 -4.50
C GLY A 22 25.77 -33.17 -5.65
N TYR A 23 27.03 -32.94 -5.32
CA TYR A 23 28.12 -32.77 -6.28
C TYR A 23 28.58 -34.13 -6.83
N TYR A 24 28.75 -34.21 -8.13
CA TYR A 24 29.24 -35.41 -8.81
C TYR A 24 30.08 -35.06 -10.03
N ILE A 25 30.87 -36.03 -10.46
CA ILE A 25 31.70 -35.98 -11.66
C ILE A 25 30.96 -36.76 -12.75
N GLU A 26 30.65 -36.11 -13.87
CA GLU A 26 30.00 -36.75 -15.02
C GLU A 26 31.06 -37.12 -16.07
N ILE A 27 31.08 -38.40 -16.46
CA ILE A 27 32.02 -38.94 -17.44
C ILE A 27 31.23 -39.61 -18.57
N THR A 28 31.59 -39.30 -19.82
CA THR A 28 30.95 -39.86 -21.01
C THR A 28 31.27 -41.33 -21.17
N ARG A 29 30.35 -42.10 -21.78
CA ARG A 29 30.49 -43.55 -21.96
C ARG A 29 31.80 -43.97 -22.66
N SER A 30 32.29 -43.14 -23.58
CA SER A 30 33.56 -43.34 -24.28
C SER A 30 34.79 -43.36 -23.36
N ASN A 31 34.72 -42.66 -22.24
CA ASN A 31 35.88 -42.37 -21.37
C ASN A 31 35.82 -43.17 -20.06
N LEU A 32 34.89 -44.13 -19.94
CA LEU A 32 34.71 -44.95 -18.72
C LEU A 32 35.93 -45.83 -18.41
N HIS A 33 36.70 -46.22 -19.44
CA HIS A 33 37.92 -47.01 -19.28
C HIS A 33 39.08 -46.21 -18.66
N LEU A 34 38.95 -44.87 -18.56
CA LEU A 34 39.94 -43.97 -17.95
C LEU A 34 39.55 -43.56 -16.52
N VAL A 35 38.45 -44.09 -15.99
CA VAL A 35 37.96 -43.77 -14.64
C VAL A 35 38.90 -44.40 -13.60
N PRO A 36 39.46 -43.61 -12.67
CA PRO A 36 40.28 -44.14 -11.58
C PRO A 36 39.48 -44.99 -10.57
N ASP A 37 40.16 -45.90 -9.87
CA ASP A 37 39.54 -46.76 -8.85
C ASP A 37 39.03 -46.00 -7.61
N ASP A 38 39.58 -44.81 -7.34
CA ASP A 38 39.12 -43.95 -6.24
C ASP A 38 37.75 -43.30 -6.50
N TYR A 39 37.18 -43.47 -7.69
CA TYR A 39 35.87 -42.94 -8.05
C TYR A 39 34.77 -43.92 -7.67
N ARG A 40 33.89 -43.50 -6.75
CA ARG A 40 32.71 -44.29 -6.37
C ARG A 40 31.55 -43.97 -7.30
N ARG A 41 31.09 -44.95 -8.07
CA ARG A 41 29.95 -44.80 -8.99
C ARG A 41 28.66 -44.53 -8.20
N LYS A 42 27.91 -43.51 -8.61
CA LYS A 42 26.63 -43.10 -8.01
C LYS A 42 25.43 -43.45 -8.89
N GLN A 43 25.53 -43.27 -10.20
CA GLN A 43 24.40 -43.43 -11.12
C GLN A 43 24.86 -43.64 -12.57
N THR A 44 24.18 -44.51 -13.30
CA THR A 44 24.33 -44.64 -14.76
C THR A 44 23.26 -43.80 -15.47
N ILE A 45 23.65 -43.05 -16.50
CA ILE A 45 22.78 -42.23 -17.34
C ILE A 45 22.88 -42.66 -18.80
N ALA A 46 21.96 -42.21 -19.66
CA ALA A 46 21.93 -42.61 -21.07
C ALA A 46 23.27 -42.40 -21.82
N ASN A 47 23.99 -41.31 -21.47
CA ASN A 47 25.20 -40.88 -22.19
C ASN A 47 26.51 -41.09 -21.39
N GLY A 48 26.47 -41.75 -20.23
CA GLY A 48 27.65 -41.88 -19.36
C GLY A 48 27.34 -42.35 -17.94
N GLU A 49 28.27 -42.08 -17.02
CA GLU A 49 28.13 -42.42 -15.60
C GLU A 49 28.50 -41.24 -14.70
N ARG A 50 27.94 -41.21 -13.50
CA ARG A 50 28.20 -40.22 -12.46
C ARG A 50 28.98 -40.85 -11.32
N PHE A 51 30.03 -40.17 -10.89
CA PHE A 51 30.94 -40.62 -9.84
C PHE A 51 31.08 -39.57 -8.73
N VAL A 52 31.53 -40.00 -7.55
CA VAL A 52 31.94 -39.15 -6.45
C VAL A 52 33.30 -39.61 -5.94
N THR A 53 34.16 -38.66 -5.56
CA THR A 53 35.40 -38.95 -4.82
C THR A 53 35.20 -38.67 -3.35
N GLU A 54 36.06 -39.21 -2.49
CA GLU A 54 36.04 -38.92 -1.05
C GLU A 54 36.20 -37.42 -0.77
N GLU A 55 37.17 -36.77 -1.40
CA GLU A 55 37.37 -35.31 -1.30
C GLU A 55 36.13 -34.52 -1.74
N LEU A 56 35.44 -34.93 -2.81
CA LEU A 56 34.22 -34.25 -3.27
C LEU A 56 33.07 -34.44 -2.29
N ALA A 57 32.97 -35.60 -1.64
CA ALA A 57 31.99 -35.87 -0.61
C ALA A 57 32.23 -35.03 0.65
N GLU A 58 33.48 -34.91 1.11
CA GLU A 58 33.86 -34.07 2.26
C GLU A 58 33.58 -32.58 2.00
N LEU A 59 33.95 -32.09 0.80
CA LEU A 59 33.66 -30.71 0.40
C LEU A 59 32.15 -30.45 0.34
N GLN A 60 31.37 -31.40 -0.17
CA GLN A 60 29.91 -31.29 -0.19
C GLN A 60 29.35 -31.16 1.23
N GLU A 61 29.76 -32.02 2.17
CA GLU A 61 29.30 -31.97 3.56
C GLU A 61 29.65 -30.62 4.20
N LYS A 62 30.86 -30.12 3.97
CA LYS A 62 31.30 -28.81 4.46
C LYS A 62 30.46 -27.67 3.89
N ILE A 63 30.14 -27.71 2.59
CA ILE A 63 29.30 -26.69 1.92
C ILE A 63 27.88 -26.72 2.49
N LEU A 64 27.26 -27.91 2.59
CA LEU A 64 25.90 -28.06 3.09
C LEU A 64 25.80 -27.61 4.55
N SER A 65 26.75 -28.01 5.40
CA SER A 65 26.80 -27.59 6.80
C SER A 65 27.00 -26.07 6.93
N ALA A 66 27.81 -25.45 6.07
CA ALA A 66 27.99 -24.00 6.06
C ALA A 66 26.71 -23.27 5.63
N ASP A 67 26.00 -23.76 4.61
CA ASP A 67 24.73 -23.20 4.14
C ASP A 67 23.63 -23.29 5.22
N GLU A 68 23.51 -24.44 5.88
CA GLU A 68 22.59 -24.63 7.00
C GLU A 68 22.88 -23.68 8.16
N ARG A 69 24.16 -23.56 8.56
CA ARG A 69 24.59 -22.61 9.61
C ARG A 69 24.34 -21.16 9.22
N SER A 70 24.56 -20.81 7.95
CA SER A 70 24.30 -19.46 7.43
C SER A 70 22.82 -19.11 7.55
N LYS A 71 21.93 -20.00 7.08
CA LYS A 71 20.48 -19.80 7.17
C LYS A 71 19.99 -19.76 8.61
N ALA A 72 20.52 -20.62 9.47
CA ALA A 72 20.18 -20.62 10.90
C ALA A 72 20.66 -19.35 11.62
N LEU A 73 21.77 -18.75 11.18
CA LEU A 73 22.24 -17.46 11.69
C LEU A 73 21.35 -16.32 11.19
N GLU A 74 21.04 -16.30 9.90
CA GLU A 74 20.16 -15.29 9.29
C GLU A 74 18.78 -15.27 9.95
N GLN A 75 18.16 -16.44 10.14
CA GLN A 75 16.87 -16.55 10.81
C GLN A 75 16.92 -15.99 12.23
N ARG A 76 17.96 -16.34 13.00
CA ARG A 76 18.15 -15.80 14.36
C ARG A 76 18.29 -14.28 14.36
N LEU A 77 19.14 -13.73 13.50
CA LEU A 77 19.34 -12.28 13.39
C LEU A 77 18.05 -11.56 12.97
N PHE A 78 17.26 -12.17 12.09
CA PHE A 78 15.97 -11.64 11.65
C PHE A 78 14.94 -11.66 12.78
N ASP A 79 14.86 -12.74 13.55
CA ASP A 79 13.95 -12.84 14.69
C ASP A 79 14.34 -11.86 15.82
N ASP A 80 15.63 -11.67 16.07
CA ASP A 80 16.14 -10.65 17.00
C ASP A 80 15.76 -9.23 16.53
N LEU A 81 15.89 -8.94 15.24
CA LEU A 81 15.45 -7.67 14.67
C LEU A 81 13.94 -7.48 14.84
N ARG A 82 13.13 -8.50 14.57
CA ARG A 82 11.68 -8.44 14.75
C ARG A 82 11.30 -8.18 16.19
N ALA A 83 11.96 -8.82 17.15
CA ALA A 83 11.73 -8.59 18.58
C ALA A 83 12.05 -7.14 18.97
N ARG A 84 13.18 -6.59 18.48
CA ARG A 84 13.57 -5.19 18.71
C ARG A 84 12.62 -4.19 18.08
N VAL A 85 12.07 -4.48 16.89
CA VAL A 85 11.05 -3.62 16.27
C VAL A 85 9.73 -3.72 17.01
N ALA A 86 9.34 -4.92 17.46
CA ALA A 86 8.12 -5.15 18.22
C ALA A 86 8.13 -4.43 19.58
N SER A 87 9.28 -4.37 20.27
CA SER A 87 9.41 -3.60 21.51
C SER A 87 9.21 -2.10 21.31
N GLU A 88 9.45 -1.60 20.09
CA GLU A 88 9.24 -0.20 19.69
C GLU A 88 7.85 0.06 19.09
N SER A 89 6.96 -0.94 19.09
CA SER A 89 5.66 -0.86 18.40
C SER A 89 4.79 0.32 18.84
N PHE A 90 4.80 0.68 20.12
CA PHE A 90 4.06 1.84 20.61
C PHE A 90 4.57 3.14 19.99
N ARG A 91 5.88 3.36 19.99
CA ARG A 91 6.53 4.53 19.38
C ARG A 91 6.23 4.62 17.89
N LEU A 92 6.33 3.48 17.18
CA LEU A 92 6.05 3.41 15.74
C LEU A 92 4.58 3.73 15.42
N ARG A 93 3.63 3.20 16.21
CA ARG A 93 2.20 3.50 16.03
C ARG A 93 1.88 4.97 16.33
N SER A 94 2.46 5.53 17.38
CA SER A 94 2.30 6.95 17.73
C SER A 94 2.83 7.87 16.62
N LEU A 95 3.99 7.54 16.05
CA LEU A 95 4.54 8.25 14.90
C LEU A 95 3.63 8.14 13.68
N ALA A 96 3.15 6.93 13.37
CA ALA A 96 2.25 6.71 12.25
C ALA A 96 0.94 7.50 12.38
N ALA A 97 0.36 7.55 13.59
CA ALA A 97 -0.83 8.36 13.85
C ALA A 97 -0.57 9.86 13.64
N SER A 98 0.56 10.36 14.16
CA SER A 98 0.93 11.78 13.99
C SER A 98 1.17 12.15 12.53
N LEU A 99 1.79 11.25 11.76
CA LEU A 99 1.98 11.44 10.31
C LEU A 99 0.66 11.41 9.55
N ALA A 100 -0.27 10.52 9.93
CA ALA A 100 -1.59 10.44 9.32
C ALA A 100 -2.42 11.72 9.56
N GLU A 101 -2.40 12.26 10.79
CA GLU A 101 -3.05 13.55 11.09
C GLU A 101 -2.45 14.69 10.27
N LEU A 102 -1.12 14.76 10.18
CA LEU A 102 -0.42 15.77 9.39
C LEU A 102 -0.77 15.67 7.90
N ASP A 103 -0.81 14.45 7.34
CA ASP A 103 -1.17 14.20 5.94
C ASP A 103 -2.60 14.68 5.65
N VAL A 104 -3.57 14.34 6.49
CA VAL A 104 -4.95 14.78 6.34
C VAL A 104 -5.06 16.30 6.41
N HIS A 105 -4.45 16.95 7.40
CA HIS A 105 -4.50 18.41 7.52
C HIS A 105 -3.80 19.12 6.36
N ALA A 106 -2.67 18.60 5.88
CA ALA A 106 -1.98 19.13 4.73
C ALA A 106 -2.82 19.00 3.45
N ALA A 107 -3.44 17.84 3.22
CA ALA A 107 -4.32 17.60 2.09
C ALA A 107 -5.55 18.51 2.10
N LEU A 108 -6.17 18.72 3.27
CA LEU A 108 -7.30 19.65 3.42
C LEU A 108 -6.88 21.11 3.16
N ALA A 109 -5.70 21.51 3.64
CA ALA A 109 -5.16 22.86 3.39
C ALA A 109 -4.84 23.08 1.90
N GLU A 110 -4.25 22.09 1.24
CA GLU A 110 -3.98 22.12 -0.19
C GLU A 110 -5.28 22.21 -1.01
N LEU A 111 -6.28 21.38 -0.67
CA LEU A 111 -7.60 21.41 -1.30
C LEU A 111 -8.23 22.80 -1.16
N ALA A 112 -8.20 23.35 0.06
CA ALA A 112 -8.77 24.66 0.34
C ALA A 112 -8.08 25.77 -0.44
N HIS A 113 -6.75 25.76 -0.51
CA HIS A 113 -5.99 26.73 -1.27
C HIS A 113 -6.25 26.63 -2.78
N ARG A 114 -6.21 25.41 -3.33
CA ARG A 114 -6.35 25.17 -4.77
C ARG A 114 -7.74 25.50 -5.29
N HIS A 115 -8.78 25.24 -4.51
CA HIS A 115 -10.18 25.41 -4.93
C HIS A 115 -10.89 26.59 -4.26
N GLY A 116 -10.16 27.42 -3.52
CA GLY A 116 -10.68 28.61 -2.85
C GLY A 116 -11.76 28.28 -1.84
N TYR A 117 -11.54 27.31 -0.97
CA TYR A 117 -12.46 27.02 0.14
C TYR A 117 -12.18 27.97 1.29
N VAL A 118 -13.21 28.27 2.08
CA VAL A 118 -13.12 29.22 3.18
C VAL A 118 -13.26 28.51 4.51
N ARG A 119 -12.60 29.06 5.54
CA ARG A 119 -12.72 28.55 6.90
C ARG A 119 -14.14 28.87 7.39
N PRO A 120 -14.98 27.87 7.70
CA PRO A 120 -16.30 28.13 8.25
C PRO A 120 -16.20 28.67 9.67
N ASP A 121 -17.16 29.50 10.06
CA ASP A 121 -17.46 29.78 11.46
C ASP A 121 -18.40 28.69 11.98
N VAL A 122 -17.99 27.98 13.04
CA VAL A 122 -18.76 26.86 13.60
C VAL A 122 -19.07 27.15 15.05
N ASP A 123 -20.36 27.21 15.38
CA ASP A 123 -20.85 27.60 16.71
C ASP A 123 -21.97 26.67 17.22
N GLU A 124 -22.50 26.97 18.40
CA GLU A 124 -23.60 26.22 19.03
C GLU A 124 -25.00 26.72 18.62
N SER A 125 -25.09 27.62 17.63
CA SER A 125 -26.36 28.12 17.14
C SER A 125 -27.05 27.07 16.27
N LEU A 126 -28.24 27.41 15.77
CA LEU A 126 -28.98 26.62 14.80
C LEU A 126 -28.94 27.25 13.39
N ALA A 127 -28.02 28.20 13.18
CA ALA A 127 -27.86 28.91 11.93
C ALA A 127 -27.09 28.05 10.90
N LEU A 128 -27.51 28.15 9.64
CA LEU A 128 -26.81 27.63 8.47
C LEU A 128 -26.84 28.73 7.43
N GLU A 129 -25.71 29.40 7.29
CA GLU A 129 -25.49 30.50 6.36
C GLU A 129 -24.33 30.14 5.44
N LEU A 130 -24.61 30.00 4.16
CA LEU A 130 -23.65 29.67 3.12
C LEU A 130 -23.78 30.70 2.01
N LYS A 131 -22.70 31.41 1.69
CA LYS A 131 -22.65 32.41 0.62
C LYS A 131 -21.84 31.90 -0.55
N GLU A 132 -22.39 32.05 -1.74
CA GLU A 132 -21.86 31.52 -2.99
C GLU A 132 -21.33 30.08 -2.86
N ALA A 133 -22.09 29.22 -2.20
CA ALA A 133 -21.66 27.86 -1.96
C ALA A 133 -21.70 27.04 -3.25
N ARG A 134 -20.76 26.11 -3.36
CA ARG A 134 -20.52 25.25 -4.51
C ARG A 134 -20.54 23.79 -4.09
N HIS A 135 -20.99 22.92 -4.98
CA HIS A 135 -20.96 21.48 -4.70
C HIS A 135 -19.53 20.94 -4.95
N PRO A 136 -18.83 20.40 -3.94
CA PRO A 136 -17.38 20.13 -4.02
C PRO A 136 -17.01 19.08 -5.09
N ILE A 137 -17.92 18.16 -5.41
CA ILE A 137 -17.71 17.16 -6.47
C ILE A 137 -18.15 17.69 -7.85
N VAL A 138 -19.36 18.26 -7.96
CA VAL A 138 -19.92 18.68 -9.25
C VAL A 138 -19.14 19.85 -9.85
N GLU A 139 -18.59 20.76 -9.02
CA GLU A 139 -17.75 21.86 -9.52
C GLU A 139 -16.49 21.36 -10.25
N GLN A 140 -15.97 20.18 -9.89
CA GLN A 140 -14.76 19.61 -10.48
C GLN A 140 -15.04 18.77 -11.73
N LEU A 141 -16.25 18.20 -11.83
CA LEU A 141 -16.65 17.32 -12.93
C LEU A 141 -17.30 18.05 -14.10
N GLY A 142 -17.75 19.29 -13.88
CA GLY A 142 -18.41 20.08 -14.91
C GLY A 142 -17.45 20.54 -16.01
N SER A 143 -17.88 20.47 -17.27
CA SER A 143 -17.16 21.04 -18.41
C SER A 143 -17.26 22.57 -18.51
N GLY A 144 -17.77 23.24 -17.48
CA GLY A 144 -18.03 24.68 -17.42
C GLY A 144 -18.11 25.18 -15.98
N SER A 145 -18.35 26.48 -15.78
CA SER A 145 -18.41 27.08 -14.44
C SER A 145 -19.63 26.59 -13.66
N PHE A 146 -19.42 26.19 -12.40
CA PHE A 146 -20.50 25.91 -11.47
C PHE A 146 -21.17 27.22 -11.05
N VAL A 147 -22.52 27.27 -11.04
CA VAL A 147 -23.27 28.43 -10.55
C VAL A 147 -23.44 28.30 -9.03
N PRO A 148 -22.78 29.16 -8.22
CA PRO A 148 -22.87 29.07 -6.77
C PRO A 148 -24.26 29.49 -6.25
N ASN A 149 -24.61 29.03 -5.05
CA ASN A 149 -25.92 29.28 -4.43
C ASN A 149 -25.77 29.78 -3.00
N ASP A 150 -26.55 30.81 -2.65
CA ASP A 150 -26.72 31.26 -1.27
C ASP A 150 -27.76 30.39 -0.56
N VAL A 151 -27.47 30.00 0.68
CA VAL A 151 -28.39 29.25 1.53
C VAL A 151 -28.40 29.86 2.91
N ARG A 152 -29.59 30.19 3.40
CA ARG A 152 -29.80 30.73 4.74
C ARG A 152 -30.95 29.99 5.41
N LEU A 153 -30.64 29.25 6.46
CA LEU A 153 -31.60 28.63 7.36
C LEU A 153 -31.22 28.99 8.79
N ASP A 154 -32.22 29.30 9.60
CA ASP A 154 -32.01 29.56 11.02
C ASP A 154 -33.33 29.28 11.75
N SER A 155 -33.25 29.06 13.05
CA SER A 155 -34.40 28.85 13.93
C SER A 155 -34.50 29.88 15.05
N GLU A 156 -33.53 30.79 15.16
CA GLU A 156 -33.55 31.90 16.11
C GLU A 156 -34.17 33.16 15.48
N GLY A 157 -35.50 33.23 15.48
CA GLY A 157 -36.26 34.45 15.16
C GLY A 157 -37.42 34.25 14.17
N GLU A 158 -38.35 35.21 14.14
CA GLU A 158 -39.52 35.18 13.24
C GLU A 158 -39.18 35.49 11.77
N ALA A 159 -37.95 35.98 11.50
CA ALA A 159 -37.55 36.52 10.19
C ALA A 159 -36.72 35.55 9.32
N THR A 160 -36.31 34.38 9.83
CA THR A 160 -35.48 33.42 9.12
C THR A 160 -36.15 32.03 9.03
N PRO A 161 -36.13 31.38 7.86
CA PRO A 161 -36.83 30.12 7.68
C PRO A 161 -36.03 28.94 8.21
N ARG A 162 -36.69 28.04 8.96
CA ARG A 162 -36.16 26.72 9.34
C ARG A 162 -36.33 25.63 8.28
N LEU A 163 -37.06 25.93 7.20
CA LEU A 163 -37.40 25.01 6.13
C LEU A 163 -37.36 25.74 4.79
N MET A 164 -36.61 25.19 3.83
CA MET A 164 -36.58 25.67 2.46
C MET A 164 -37.38 24.73 1.54
N VAL A 165 -38.40 25.27 0.88
CA VAL A 165 -39.16 24.54 -0.15
C VAL A 165 -38.57 24.86 -1.52
N ILE A 166 -37.79 23.94 -2.08
CA ILE A 166 -37.12 24.13 -3.37
C ILE A 166 -37.97 23.55 -4.50
N THR A 167 -38.53 24.41 -5.34
CA THR A 167 -39.29 24.04 -6.54
C THR A 167 -38.54 24.43 -7.81
N GLY A 168 -38.95 23.88 -8.95
CA GLY A 168 -38.33 24.16 -10.25
C GLY A 168 -38.39 22.97 -11.21
N PRO A 169 -38.07 23.16 -12.49
CA PRO A 169 -38.13 22.10 -13.50
C PRO A 169 -37.14 20.97 -13.22
N ASN A 170 -37.33 19.83 -13.88
CA ASN A 170 -36.34 18.74 -13.83
C ASN A 170 -34.99 19.23 -14.36
N MET A 171 -33.91 18.68 -13.82
CA MET A 171 -32.52 19.05 -14.14
C MET A 171 -32.11 20.49 -13.73
N ALA A 172 -32.95 21.23 -13.00
CA ALA A 172 -32.64 22.56 -12.47
C ALA A 172 -31.69 22.59 -11.25
N GLY A 173 -30.94 21.51 -10.98
CA GLY A 173 -29.98 21.47 -9.87
C GLY A 173 -30.55 21.37 -8.45
N LYS A 174 -31.87 21.16 -8.27
CA LYS A 174 -32.51 21.04 -6.93
C LYS A 174 -31.79 20.05 -6.01
N SER A 175 -31.54 18.83 -6.48
CA SER A 175 -30.84 17.79 -5.72
C SER A 175 -29.37 18.14 -5.47
N THR A 176 -28.74 18.91 -6.37
CA THR A 176 -27.37 19.39 -6.22
C THR A 176 -27.28 20.38 -5.06
N VAL A 177 -28.21 21.34 -4.95
CA VAL A 177 -28.26 22.30 -3.83
C VAL A 177 -28.43 21.56 -2.50
N MET A 178 -29.35 20.59 -2.42
CA MET A 178 -29.56 19.81 -1.19
C MET A 178 -28.31 19.05 -0.74
N ARG A 179 -27.62 18.39 -1.68
CA ARG A 179 -26.38 17.65 -1.39
C ARG A 179 -25.22 18.58 -1.05
N GLN A 180 -25.12 19.72 -1.72
CA GLN A 180 -24.12 20.75 -1.45
C GLN A 180 -24.19 21.22 0.00
N VAL A 181 -25.39 21.55 0.49
CA VAL A 181 -25.60 22.00 1.88
C VAL A 181 -25.18 20.90 2.87
N ALA A 182 -25.60 19.66 2.64
CA ALA A 182 -25.22 18.53 3.49
C ALA A 182 -23.70 18.29 3.50
N LEU A 183 -23.04 18.38 2.35
CA LEU A 183 -21.59 18.22 2.24
C LEU A 183 -20.84 19.36 2.92
N ALA A 184 -21.33 20.59 2.86
CA ALA A 184 -20.74 21.73 3.58
C ALA A 184 -20.74 21.50 5.10
N ALA A 185 -21.86 21.01 5.65
CA ALA A 185 -21.94 20.64 7.07
C ALA A 185 -20.96 19.51 7.45
N ILE A 186 -20.89 18.46 6.63
CA ILE A 186 -19.95 17.35 6.85
C ILE A 186 -18.49 17.83 6.82
N LEU A 187 -18.13 18.64 5.82
CA LEU A 187 -16.77 19.16 5.69
C LEU A 187 -16.40 20.06 6.88
N ALA A 188 -17.28 20.97 7.28
CA ALA A 188 -17.06 21.84 8.43
C ALA A 188 -16.81 21.04 9.72
N GLN A 189 -17.66 20.06 10.03
CA GLN A 189 -17.52 19.22 11.22
C GLN A 189 -16.39 18.18 11.13
N ALA A 190 -15.88 17.89 9.93
CA ALA A 190 -14.66 17.10 9.74
C ALA A 190 -13.37 17.92 9.95
N GLY A 191 -13.47 19.23 10.20
CA GLY A 191 -12.32 20.13 10.33
C GLY A 191 -11.78 20.66 9.00
N SER A 192 -12.52 20.50 7.91
CA SER A 192 -12.17 21.04 6.60
C SER A 192 -12.69 22.47 6.41
N PHE A 193 -12.08 23.17 5.46
CA PHE A 193 -12.65 24.36 4.83
C PHE A 193 -13.82 23.94 3.92
N VAL A 194 -14.71 24.87 3.61
CA VAL A 194 -15.92 24.60 2.82
C VAL A 194 -15.94 25.36 1.49
N PRO A 195 -16.54 24.78 0.43
CA PRO A 195 -16.62 25.39 -0.90
C PRO A 195 -17.65 26.53 -0.94
N ALA A 196 -17.31 27.69 -0.37
CA ALA A 196 -18.15 28.89 -0.30
C ALA A 196 -17.27 30.14 -0.30
N THR A 197 -17.86 31.34 -0.35
CA THR A 197 -17.13 32.60 -0.07
C THR A 197 -17.25 33.03 1.39
N GLU A 198 -18.37 32.71 2.04
CA GLU A 198 -18.58 32.87 3.49
C GLU A 198 -19.42 31.67 3.98
N ALA A 199 -19.14 31.19 5.19
CA ALA A 199 -19.87 30.07 5.77
C ALA A 199 -19.95 30.18 7.29
N ARG A 200 -21.15 30.08 7.84
CA ARG A 200 -21.44 29.95 9.27
C ARG A 200 -22.40 28.79 9.48
N LEU A 201 -22.03 27.83 10.31
CA LEU A 201 -22.84 26.63 10.57
C LEU A 201 -22.86 26.29 12.05
N GLY A 202 -24.04 26.20 12.61
CA GLY A 202 -24.28 25.53 13.87
C GLY A 202 -23.93 24.05 13.79
N VAL A 203 -23.43 23.48 14.89
CA VAL A 203 -23.14 22.04 14.97
C VAL A 203 -24.43 21.22 14.80
N VAL A 204 -24.45 20.35 13.79
CA VAL A 204 -25.53 19.39 13.54
C VAL A 204 -25.21 18.03 14.14
N ASP A 205 -26.21 17.41 14.73
CA ASP A 205 -26.11 16.05 15.29
C ASP A 205 -26.26 14.97 14.21
N ARG A 206 -27.11 15.23 13.20
CA ARG A 206 -27.51 14.26 12.19
C ARG A 206 -27.80 14.92 10.84
N VAL A 207 -27.39 14.25 9.77
CA VAL A 207 -27.76 14.58 8.39
C VAL A 207 -28.68 13.50 7.86
N PHE A 208 -29.94 13.85 7.62
CA PHE A 208 -30.92 12.94 7.03
C PHE A 208 -31.09 13.23 5.55
N THR A 209 -31.16 12.17 4.73
CA THR A 209 -31.48 12.30 3.31
C THR A 209 -32.56 11.29 2.93
N ARG A 210 -33.52 11.74 2.14
CA ARG A 210 -34.53 10.88 1.51
C ARG A 210 -34.67 11.31 0.05
N VAL A 211 -34.26 10.44 -0.85
CA VAL A 211 -34.45 10.61 -2.29
C VAL A 211 -35.63 9.72 -2.69
N GLY A 212 -36.56 10.22 -3.51
CA GLY A 212 -37.71 9.45 -3.97
C GLY A 212 -37.27 8.13 -4.61
N ALA A 213 -37.99 7.05 -4.28
CA ALA A 213 -37.80 5.72 -4.86
C ALA A 213 -38.22 5.69 -6.33
#